data_AF-A0A1I1U213-F1
#
_entry.id   AF-A0A1I1U213-F1
#
_cell.length_a   1.000
_cell.length_b   1.000
_cell.length_c   1.000
_cell.angle_alpha   90.00
_cell.angle_beta   90.00
_cell.angle_gamma   90.00
#
_symmetry.space_group_name_H-M   'P 1'
#
loop_
_entity.id
_entity.type
_entity.pdbx_description
1 polymer ?
#
loop_
_entity_poly.entity_id
_entity_poly.type
_entity_poly.pdbx_seq_one_letter_code
_entity_poly.pdbx_strand_id
1 'polypeptide(L)' 'MTTENQIHYKTLQIWIKKGHRMYSYFQESCQNAKNMYNTTNFYIRQVYTGLTQDKELQPLQKEVLDTIDKSIGKMN' A
#
# COMPACT_ATOMS: atom_id res chain seq x y z
N MET A 1 -42.81 -11.17 -25.85
CA MET A 1 -41.45 -11.51 -25.39
C MET A 1 -40.73 -10.19 -25.13
N THR A 2 -40.62 -9.79 -23.87
CA THR A 2 -39.94 -8.55 -23.46
C THR A 2 -38.43 -8.79 -23.50
N THR A 3 -37.73 -8.09 -24.38
CA THR A 3 -36.27 -8.08 -24.46
C THR A 3 -35.71 -7.47 -23.18
N GLU A 4 -35.04 -8.29 -22.37
CA GLU A 4 -34.24 -7.81 -21.25
C GLU A 4 -33.13 -6.89 -21.79
N ASN A 5 -33.07 -5.65 -21.31
CA ASN A 5 -31.98 -4.72 -21.61
C ASN A 5 -30.69 -5.27 -20.98
N GLN A 6 -29.86 -5.95 -21.78
CA GLN A 6 -28.52 -6.36 -21.35
C GLN A 6 -27.69 -5.11 -21.05
N ILE A 7 -27.42 -4.86 -19.77
CA ILE A 7 -26.54 -3.79 -19.32
C ILE A 7 -25.10 -4.19 -19.69
N HIS A 8 -24.62 -3.68 -20.82
CA HIS A 8 -23.21 -3.81 -21.19
C HIS A 8 -22.38 -2.80 -20.39
N TYR A 9 -21.72 -3.27 -19.34
CA TYR A 9 -20.71 -2.49 -18.64
C TYR A 9 -19.57 -2.13 -19.60
N LYS A 10 -19.27 -0.83 -19.69
CA LYS A 10 -18.16 -0.32 -20.49
C LYS A 10 -17.05 0.15 -19.58
N THR A 11 -15.88 -0.47 -19.70
CA THR A 11 -14.65 0.03 -19.10
C THR A 11 -14.03 1.05 -20.04
N LEU A 12 -13.69 2.23 -19.53
CA LEU A 12 -12.98 3.27 -20.27
C LEU A 12 -11.60 3.46 -19.65
N GLN A 13 -10.60 3.67 -20.49
CA GLN A 13 -9.26 4.06 -20.07
C GLN A 13 -9.02 5.51 -20.49
N ILE A 14 -8.63 6.35 -19.54
CA ILE A 14 -8.37 7.78 -19.78
C ILE A 14 -6.96 8.09 -19.30
N TRP A 15 -6.20 8.81 -20.12
CA TRP A 15 -4.88 9.28 -19.76
C TRP A 15 -4.95 10.68 -19.18
N ILE A 16 -4.63 10.81 -17.89
CA ILE A 16 -4.61 12.10 -17.20
C ILE A 16 -3.25 12.77 -17.39
N LYS A 17 -3.20 13.77 -18.26
CA LYS A 17 -1.98 14.56 -18.54
C LYS A 17 -1.90 15.80 -17.63
N LYS A 18 -0.70 16.38 -17.53
CA LYS A 18 -0.47 17.69 -16.89
C LYS A 18 -1.41 18.73 -17.49
N GLY A 19 -2.09 19.51 -16.65
CA GLY A 19 -3.11 20.48 -17.04
C GLY A 19 -4.56 19.98 -16.92
N HIS A 20 -4.79 18.66 -16.78
CA HIS A 20 -6.11 18.14 -16.43
C HIS A 20 -6.46 18.48 -14.97
N ARG A 21 -7.70 18.86 -14.66
CA ARG A 21 -8.10 19.30 -13.30
C ARG A 21 -7.78 18.29 -12.19
N MET A 22 -7.88 16.99 -12.52
CA MET A 22 -7.64 15.89 -11.59
C MET A 22 -6.19 15.40 -11.58
N TYR A 23 -5.29 16.02 -12.36
CA TYR A 23 -3.92 15.55 -12.47
C TYR A 23 -3.22 15.46 -11.12
N SER A 24 -3.32 16.51 -10.30
CA SER A 24 -2.69 16.55 -8.97
C SER A 24 -3.21 15.44 -8.05
N TYR A 25 -4.52 15.20 -8.05
CA TYR A 25 -5.14 14.13 -7.26
C TYR A 25 -4.59 12.74 -7.62
N PHE A 26 -4.53 12.42 -8.92
CA PHE A 26 -4.01 11.12 -9.36
C PHE A 26 -2.50 11.00 -9.17
N GLN A 27 -1.75 12.09 -9.34
CA GLN A 27 -0.33 12.12 -9.05
C GLN A 27 -0.06 11.81 -7.57
N GLU A 28 -0.78 12.48 -6.66
CA GLU A 28 -0.67 12.24 -5.22
C GLU A 28 -1.05 10.80 -4.86
N SER A 29 -2.14 10.29 -5.44
CA SER A 29 -2.57 8.90 -5.24
C SER A 29 -1.49 7.89 -5.66
N CYS A 30 -0.87 8.09 -6.82
CA CYS A 30 0.24 7.25 -7.29
C CYS A 30 1.46 7.35 -6.36
N GLN A 31 1.79 8.54 -5.87
CA GLN A 31 2.90 8.73 -4.94
C GLN A 31 2.63 8.03 -3.60
N ASN A 32 1.42 8.16 -3.06
CA ASN A 32 1.02 7.52 -1.82
C ASN A 32 1.02 6.00 -1.95
N ALA A 33 0.54 5.45 -3.07
CA ALA A 33 0.61 4.02 -3.35
C ALA A 33 2.07 3.52 -3.39
N LYS A 34 2.98 4.26 -4.04
CA LYS A 34 4.40 3.94 -4.07
C LYS A 34 5.03 3.99 -2.68
N ASN A 35 4.69 5.02 -1.89
CA ASN A 35 5.16 5.14 -0.51
C ASN A 35 4.69 3.95 0.34
N MET A 36 3.41 3.59 0.25
CA MET A 36 2.86 2.43 0.94
C MET A 36 3.60 1.14 0.56
N TYR A 37 3.79 0.89 -0.74
CA TYR A 37 4.54 -0.28 -1.21
C TYR A 37 5.97 -0.33 -0.66
N ASN A 38 6.68 0.80 -0.67
CA ASN A 38 8.04 0.87 -0.16
C ASN A 38 8.10 0.67 1.36
N THR A 39 7.21 1.31 2.10
CA THR A 39 7.11 1.18 3.57
C THR A 39 6.75 -0.25 3.97
N THR A 40 5.78 -0.87 3.32
CA THR A 40 5.43 -2.29 3.58
C THR A 40 6.64 -3.20 3.35
N ASN A 41 7.34 -3.05 2.22
CA ASN A 41 8.54 -3.84 1.96
C ASN A 41 9.68 -3.56 2.94
N PHE A 42 9.81 -2.32 3.42
CA PHE A 42 10.75 -2.00 4.49
C PHE A 42 10.38 -2.76 5.77
N TYR A 43 9.12 -2.69 6.20
CA TYR A 43 8.62 -3.39 7.39
C TYR A 43 8.83 -4.90 7.29
N ILE A 44 8.49 -5.53 6.16
CA ILE A 44 8.71 -6.97 5.94
C ILE A 44 10.18 -7.33 6.16
N ARG A 45 11.12 -6.54 5.60
CA ARG A 45 12.56 -6.80 5.77
C ARG A 45 13.02 -6.58 7.21
N GLN A 46 12.58 -5.52 7.86
CA GLN A 46 12.93 -5.24 9.26
C GLN A 46 12.44 -6.35 10.20
N VAL A 47 11.21 -6.82 10.00
CA VAL A 47 10.65 -7.95 10.76
C VAL A 47 11.42 -9.24 10.47
N TYR A 48 11.61 -9.59 9.19
CA TYR A 48 12.31 -10.83 8.83
C TYR A 48 13.73 -10.86 9.40
N THR A 49 14.50 -9.78 9.17
CA THR A 49 15.88 -9.71 9.66
C THR A 49 15.95 -9.59 11.18
N GLY A 50 15.03 -8.85 11.81
CA GLY A 50 14.97 -8.70 13.25
C GLY A 50 14.66 -10.03 13.97
N LEU A 51 13.83 -10.88 13.39
CA LEU A 51 13.43 -12.16 13.99
C LEU A 51 14.33 -13.35 13.63
N THR A 52 15.20 -13.23 12.62
CA THR A 52 16.02 -14.36 12.14
C THR A 52 17.53 -14.18 12.31
N GLN A 53 18.01 -12.99 12.70
CA GLN A 53 19.44 -12.75 12.94
C GLN A 53 19.84 -13.07 14.38
N ASP A 54 21.07 -13.55 14.58
CA ASP A 54 21.65 -13.80 15.92
C ASP A 54 22.32 -12.56 16.54
N LYS A 55 22.23 -11.41 15.88
CA LYS A 55 22.82 -10.14 16.33
C LYS A 55 21.81 -9.31 17.13
N GLU A 56 22.33 -8.37 17.90
CA GLU A 56 21.50 -7.37 18.56
C GLU A 56 20.66 -6.59 17.52
N LEU A 57 19.40 -6.34 17.88
CA LEU A 57 18.47 -5.59 17.04
C LEU A 57 18.97 -4.16 16.81
N GLN A 58 18.99 -3.75 15.55
CA GLN A 58 19.23 -2.37 15.20
C GLN A 58 18.04 -1.49 15.66
N PRO A 59 18.27 -0.19 15.91
CA PRO A 59 17.22 0.72 16.38
C PRO A 59 15.96 0.70 15.51
N LEU A 60 16.11 0.68 14.18
CA LEU A 60 14.98 0.65 13.24
C LEU A 60 14.21 -0.66 13.28
N GLN A 61 14.88 -1.79 13.50
CA GLN A 61 14.21 -3.09 13.64
C GLN A 61 13.35 -3.09 14.91
N LYS A 62 13.92 -2.58 16.01
CA LYS A 62 13.20 -2.43 17.28
C LYS A 62 11.99 -1.51 17.14
N GLU A 63 12.16 -0.34 16.53
CA GLU A 63 11.07 0.61 16.29
C GLU A 63 9.93 0.00 15.47
N VAL A 64 10.27 -0.74 14.39
CA VAL A 64 9.26 -1.42 13.56
C VAL A 64 8.53 -2.50 14.35
N LEU A 65 9.23 -3.34 15.10
CA LEU A 65 8.62 -4.40 15.91
C LEU A 65 7.71 -3.82 16.99
N ASP A 66 8.17 -2.79 17.71
CA ASP A 66 7.37 -2.07 18.72
C ASP A 66 6.13 -1.41 18.09
N THR A 67 6.26 -0.86 16.89
CA THR A 67 5.15 -0.23 16.17
C THR A 67 4.10 -1.27 15.78
N ILE A 68 4.52 -2.43 15.29
CA ILE A 68 3.62 -3.54 14.96
C ILE A 68 2.90 -4.04 16.20
N ASP A 69 3.61 -4.30 17.30
CA ASP A 69 3.03 -4.79 18.56
C ASP A 69 1.99 -3.80 19.15
N LYS A 70 2.26 -2.49 19.04
CA LYS A 70 1.33 -1.45 19.50
C LYS A 70 0.11 -1.27 18.59
N SER A 71 0.27 -1.50 17.28
CA SER A 71 -0.75 -1.15 16.28
C SER A 71 -1.61 -2.33 15.87
N ILE A 72 -1.05 -3.54 15.89
CA ILE A 72 -1.75 -4.78 15.60
C ILE A 72 -1.97 -5.45 16.96
N GLY A 73 -3.20 -5.38 17.46
CA GLY A 73 -3.56 -6.04 18.72
C GLY A 73 -3.22 -7.53 18.69
N LYS A 74 -3.21 -8.18 19.86
CA LYS A 74 -2.88 -9.61 20.00
C LYS A 74 -3.62 -10.44 18.95
N MET A 75 -2.85 -11.05 18.05
CA MET A 75 -3.36 -12.06 17.14
C MET A 75 -3.48 -13.38 17.92
N ASN A 76 -4.65 -14.01 17.82
CA ASN A 76 -5.03 -15.21 18.58
C ASN A 76 -4.13 -16.42 18.33
#